data_AF-A0A7S2L6U9-F1
#
_entry.id   AF-A0A7S2L6U9-F1
#
_cell.length_a   1.000
_cell.length_b   1.000
_cell.length_c   1.000
_cell.angle_alpha   90.00
_cell.angle_beta   90.00
_cell.angle_gamma   90.00
#
_symmetry.space_group_name_H-M   'P 1'
#
loop_
_entity.id
_entity.type
_entity.pdbx_description
1 polymer ?
#
loop_
_entity_poly.entity_id
_entity_poly.type
_entity_poly.pdbx_seq_one_letter_code
_entity_poly.pdbx_strand_id
1 'polypeptide(L)'
;SKSRCLTNPFKAGIESWRKAIPGLSNIFHDDEAMDELLNDSKWENDFPNLKYFLQCVNHADMPVMKADVWRYLIVWENGGIYSDLDNRPDVRFDNLTIREDDDAFFTIDGLTGTISQYFFAASPRHPILYNAVHYAIDTV
;
A
#
# COMPACT_ATOMS: atom_id res chain seq x y z
N SER A 1 -2.88 2.55 -20.91
CA SER A 1 -3.53 3.45 -19.95
C SER A 1 -5.03 3.49 -20.27
N LYS A 2 -5.85 2.77 -19.50
CA LYS A 2 -7.32 2.91 -19.56
C LYS A 2 -7.70 4.04 -18.58
N SER A 3 -8.42 5.07 -19.02
CA SER A 3 -8.88 6.13 -18.12
C SER A 3 -9.84 5.56 -17.10
N ARG A 4 -9.54 5.73 -15.80
CA ARG A 4 -10.41 5.34 -14.68
C ARG A 4 -11.10 6.58 -14.11
N CYS A 5 -12.38 6.47 -13.76
CA CYS A 5 -13.15 7.58 -13.21
C CYS A 5 -12.82 7.75 -11.72
N LEU A 6 -12.49 8.98 -11.31
CA LEU A 6 -12.25 9.35 -9.91
C LEU A 6 -13.13 10.53 -9.57
N THR A 7 -13.65 10.56 -8.33
CA THR A 7 -14.34 11.73 -7.81
C THR A 7 -13.36 12.90 -7.65
N ASN A 8 -13.89 14.13 -7.68
CA ASN A 8 -13.06 15.33 -7.54
C ASN A 8 -12.17 15.33 -6.28
N PRO A 9 -12.63 14.90 -5.08
CA PRO A 9 -11.78 14.81 -3.90
C PRO A 9 -10.58 13.88 -4.05
N PHE A 10 -10.74 12.73 -4.71
CA PHE A 10 -9.64 11.79 -4.94
C PHE A 10 -8.68 12.30 -6.00
N LYS A 11 -9.20 12.91 -7.07
CA LYS A 11 -8.36 13.58 -8.07
C LYS A 11 -7.49 14.66 -7.44
N ALA A 12 -8.08 15.55 -6.63
CA ALA A 12 -7.35 16.60 -5.93
C ALA A 12 -6.24 16.03 -5.02
N GLY A 13 -6.49 14.85 -4.46
CA GLY A 13 -5.50 14.10 -3.69
C GLY A 13 -4.28 13.66 -4.43
N ILE A 14 -4.50 12.97 -5.54
CA ILE A 14 -3.41 12.52 -6.40
C ILE A 14 -2.59 13.74 -6.88
N GLU A 15 -3.24 14.86 -7.21
CA GLU A 15 -2.54 16.09 -7.56
C GLU A 15 -1.73 16.68 -6.40
N SER A 16 -2.18 16.53 -5.14
CA SER A 16 -1.40 16.99 -3.98
C SER A 16 -0.11 16.18 -3.80
N TRP A 17 -0.15 14.85 -4.00
CA TRP A 17 1.03 13.99 -3.97
C TRP A 17 2.02 14.31 -5.09
N ARG A 18 1.51 14.53 -6.31
CA ARG A 18 2.35 14.95 -7.46
C ARG A 18 3.10 16.26 -7.22
N LYS A 19 2.48 17.19 -6.46
CA LYS A 19 3.11 18.46 -6.10
C LYS A 19 4.13 18.29 -4.97
N ALA A 20 3.83 17.47 -3.98
CA ALA A 20 4.72 17.22 -2.84
C ALA A 20 6.02 16.52 -3.26
N ILE A 21 5.94 15.57 -4.20
CA ILE A 21 7.11 14.83 -4.70
C ILE A 21 7.15 14.91 -6.24
N PRO A 22 7.66 16.01 -6.83
CA PRO A 22 7.76 16.15 -8.26
C PRO A 22 8.63 15.04 -8.88
N GLY A 23 8.15 14.43 -9.97
CA GLY A 23 8.88 13.38 -10.68
C GLY A 23 8.56 11.95 -10.24
N LEU A 24 7.87 11.76 -9.11
CA LEU A 24 7.43 10.43 -8.69
C LEU A 24 6.25 9.92 -9.55
N SER A 25 6.35 8.68 -10.02
CA SER A 25 5.24 8.00 -10.70
C SER A 25 4.09 7.75 -9.72
N ASN A 26 2.92 8.29 -10.03
CA ASN A 26 1.70 8.08 -9.22
C ASN A 26 0.79 7.07 -9.92
N ILE A 27 0.59 5.91 -9.31
CA ILE A 27 -0.20 4.81 -9.88
C ILE A 27 -1.44 4.58 -8.99
N PHE A 28 -2.61 4.52 -9.63
CA PHE A 28 -3.86 4.19 -8.97
C PHE A 28 -4.26 2.75 -9.33
N HIS A 29 -4.49 1.93 -8.31
CA HIS A 29 -4.95 0.55 -8.45
C HIS A 29 -6.44 0.49 -8.12
N ASP A 30 -7.22 -0.11 -9.00
CA ASP A 30 -8.62 -0.46 -8.74
C ASP A 30 -8.71 -1.93 -8.33
N ASP A 31 -9.93 -2.43 -8.10
CA ASP A 31 -10.17 -3.79 -7.67
C ASP A 31 -9.57 -4.84 -8.61
N GLU A 32 -9.68 -4.64 -9.94
CA GLU A 32 -9.10 -5.56 -10.94
C GLU A 32 -7.57 -5.63 -10.79
N ALA A 33 -6.90 -4.47 -10.70
CA ALA A 33 -5.45 -4.43 -10.51
C ALA A 33 -5.02 -4.98 -9.14
N MET A 34 -5.87 -4.85 -8.13
CA MET A 34 -5.60 -5.44 -6.81
C MET A 34 -5.71 -6.96 -6.85
N ASP A 35 -6.75 -7.48 -7.48
CA ASP A 35 -6.99 -8.92 -7.63
C ASP A 35 -5.92 -9.59 -8.49
N GLU A 36 -5.44 -8.92 -9.55
CA GLU A 36 -4.33 -9.40 -10.36
C GLU A 36 -3.07 -9.63 -9.50
N LEU A 37 -2.71 -8.67 -8.64
CA LEU A 37 -1.55 -8.83 -7.75
C LEU A 37 -1.77 -9.95 -6.74
N LEU A 38 -2.92 -9.98 -6.07
CA LEU A 38 -3.19 -10.90 -4.96
C LEU A 38 -3.25 -12.37 -5.41
N ASN A 39 -3.73 -12.62 -6.62
CA ASN A 39 -3.86 -13.97 -7.17
C ASN A 39 -2.62 -14.43 -7.95
N ASP A 40 -1.52 -13.66 -7.94
CA ASP A 40 -0.29 -14.02 -8.63
C ASP A 40 0.38 -15.24 -7.96
N SER A 41 0.60 -16.31 -8.73
CA SER A 41 1.24 -17.55 -8.28
C SER A 41 2.65 -17.36 -7.72
N LYS A 42 3.32 -16.23 -7.99
CA LYS A 42 4.66 -15.95 -7.44
C LYS A 42 4.70 -15.93 -5.91
N TRP A 43 3.56 -15.71 -5.25
CA TRP A 43 3.46 -15.67 -3.79
C TRP A 43 3.50 -17.03 -3.11
N GLU A 44 3.36 -18.14 -3.85
CA GLU A 44 3.22 -19.48 -3.25
C GLU A 44 4.40 -19.88 -2.35
N ASN A 45 5.60 -19.39 -2.64
CA ASN A 45 6.80 -19.68 -1.84
C ASN A 45 6.95 -18.74 -0.64
N ASP A 46 6.69 -17.44 -0.83
CA ASP A 46 6.93 -16.41 0.18
C ASP A 46 5.76 -16.29 1.17
N PHE A 47 4.53 -16.49 0.70
CA PHE A 47 3.27 -16.30 1.42
C PHE A 47 2.26 -17.44 1.11
N PRO A 48 2.55 -18.70 1.49
CA PRO A 48 1.73 -19.86 1.14
C PRO A 48 0.28 -19.78 1.66
N ASN A 49 0.05 -19.01 2.73
CA ASN A 49 -1.27 -18.84 3.34
C ASN A 49 -2.14 -17.77 2.67
N LEU A 50 -1.58 -16.96 1.74
CA LEU A 50 -2.29 -15.86 1.11
C LEU A 50 -3.57 -16.33 0.40
N LYS A 51 -3.53 -17.48 -0.29
CA LYS A 51 -4.70 -18.04 -0.98
C LYS A 51 -5.85 -18.40 -0.02
N TYR A 52 -5.53 -18.86 1.19
CA TYR A 52 -6.55 -19.22 2.18
C TYR A 52 -7.16 -17.97 2.80
N PHE A 53 -6.32 -16.97 3.12
CA PHE A 53 -6.78 -15.65 3.53
C PHE A 53 -7.74 -15.04 2.49
N LEU A 54 -7.35 -15.06 1.20
CA LEU A 54 -8.17 -14.52 0.11
C LEU A 54 -9.53 -15.21 -0.03
N GLN A 55 -9.59 -16.53 0.18
CA GLN A 55 -10.86 -17.26 0.19
C GLN A 55 -11.79 -16.75 1.29
N CYS A 56 -11.26 -16.51 2.49
CA CYS A 56 -12.04 -16.01 3.62
C CYS A 56 -12.57 -14.58 3.38
N VAL A 57 -11.70 -13.64 2.99
CA VAL A 57 -12.10 -12.22 2.83
C VAL A 57 -13.01 -12.01 1.62
N ASN A 58 -12.84 -12.78 0.55
CA ASN A 58 -13.74 -12.72 -0.60
C ASN A 58 -15.10 -13.32 -0.27
N HIS A 59 -15.15 -14.41 0.48
CA HIS A 59 -16.42 -15.00 0.92
C HIS A 59 -17.19 -14.07 1.85
N ALA A 60 -16.48 -13.35 2.73
CA ALA A 60 -17.07 -12.43 3.69
C ALA A 60 -17.37 -11.02 3.12
N ASP A 61 -17.08 -10.77 1.83
CA ASP A 61 -17.19 -9.46 1.18
C ASP A 61 -16.49 -8.34 1.98
N MET A 62 -15.20 -8.57 2.29
CA MET A 62 -14.37 -7.67 3.10
C MET A 62 -13.28 -6.99 2.26
N PRO A 63 -13.63 -6.06 1.33
CA PRO A 63 -12.66 -5.44 0.42
C PRO A 63 -11.61 -4.58 1.14
N VAL A 64 -11.94 -4.03 2.32
CA VAL A 64 -11.00 -3.23 3.12
C VAL A 64 -9.88 -4.11 3.68
N MET A 65 -10.20 -5.29 4.21
CA MET A 65 -9.19 -6.25 4.70
C MET A 65 -8.30 -6.76 3.56
N LYS A 66 -8.87 -6.92 2.37
CA LYS A 66 -8.10 -7.23 1.16
C LYS A 66 -7.07 -6.13 0.84
N ALA A 67 -7.46 -4.87 0.97
CA ALA A 67 -6.55 -3.72 0.79
C ALA A 67 -5.45 -3.65 1.85
N ASP A 68 -5.72 -4.07 3.08
CA ASP A 68 -4.74 -4.13 4.17
C ASP A 68 -3.58 -5.07 3.88
N VAL A 69 -3.82 -6.22 3.22
CA VAL A 69 -2.74 -7.11 2.79
C VAL A 69 -2.09 -6.61 1.49
N TRP A 70 -2.90 -6.12 0.55
CA TRP A 70 -2.42 -5.66 -0.76
C TRP A 70 -1.35 -4.57 -0.66
N ARG A 71 -1.54 -3.59 0.23
CA ARG A 71 -0.60 -2.46 0.39
C ARG A 71 0.81 -2.91 0.75
N TYR A 72 0.93 -3.98 1.54
CA TYR A 72 2.23 -4.51 1.92
C TYR A 72 2.86 -5.28 0.76
N LEU A 73 2.08 -6.09 0.03
CA LEU A 73 2.59 -6.86 -1.10
C LEU A 73 3.13 -5.98 -2.23
N ILE A 74 2.40 -4.92 -2.61
CA ILE A 74 2.83 -4.06 -3.72
C ILE A 74 4.15 -3.34 -3.42
N VAL A 75 4.31 -2.85 -2.19
CA VAL A 75 5.53 -2.16 -1.75
C VAL A 75 6.64 -3.17 -1.47
N TRP A 76 6.32 -4.36 -0.95
CA TRP A 76 7.33 -5.40 -0.78
C TRP A 76 7.89 -5.88 -2.12
N GLU A 77 7.07 -5.91 -3.17
CA GLU A 77 7.52 -6.27 -4.51
C GLU A 77 8.40 -5.18 -5.15
N ASN A 78 7.91 -3.93 -5.14
CA ASN A 78 8.44 -2.87 -5.98
C ASN A 78 9.23 -1.80 -5.21
N GLY A 79 9.13 -1.81 -3.88
CA GLY A 79 9.48 -0.68 -3.03
C GLY A 79 8.55 0.52 -3.26
N GLY A 80 9.03 1.69 -2.83
CA GLY A 80 8.35 2.97 -3.07
C GLY A 80 7.43 3.35 -1.92
N ILE A 81 6.40 4.16 -2.24
CA ILE A 81 5.52 4.81 -1.28
C ILE A 81 4.10 4.28 -1.48
N TYR A 82 3.47 3.87 -0.38
CA TYR A 82 2.04 3.63 -0.30
C TYR A 82 1.33 4.78 0.40
N SER A 83 0.15 5.14 -0.10
CA SER A 83 -0.78 6.06 0.56
C SER A 83 -2.22 5.60 0.30
N ASP A 84 -3.04 5.60 1.33
CA ASP A 84 -4.49 5.51 1.19
C ASP A 84 -5.01 6.62 0.25
N LEU A 85 -6.12 6.35 -0.43
CA LEU A 85 -6.65 7.22 -1.49
C LEU A 85 -7.16 8.57 -0.96
N ASP A 86 -7.58 8.64 0.29
CA ASP A 86 -8.03 9.84 1.00
C ASP A 86 -6.93 10.54 1.80
N ASN A 87 -5.76 9.91 1.96
CA ASN A 87 -4.61 10.51 2.63
C ASN A 87 -3.91 11.57 1.76
N ARG A 88 -3.41 12.63 2.40
CA ARG A 88 -2.83 13.82 1.75
C ARG A 88 -1.52 14.20 2.46
N PRO A 89 -0.50 14.67 1.71
CA PRO A 89 0.71 15.19 2.33
C PRO A 89 0.41 16.48 3.09
N ASP A 90 1.06 16.65 4.26
CA ASP A 90 1.11 17.94 4.96
C ASP A 90 1.93 18.95 4.14
N VAL A 91 1.75 20.24 4.42
CA VAL A 91 2.51 21.32 3.76
C VAL A 91 4.02 21.24 3.98
N ARG A 92 4.48 20.47 4.98
CA ARG A 92 5.90 20.23 5.26
C ARG A 92 6.44 18.95 4.64
N PHE A 93 5.57 18.11 4.05
CA PHE A 93 6.00 16.89 3.39
C PHE A 93 6.44 17.21 1.96
N ASP A 94 7.68 16.87 1.64
CA ASP A 94 8.29 17.13 0.34
C ASP A 94 9.24 16.00 -0.10
N ASN A 95 9.92 16.20 -1.23
CA ASN A 95 10.89 15.24 -1.78
C ASN A 95 12.16 15.05 -0.94
N LEU A 96 12.34 15.79 0.16
CA LEU A 96 13.45 15.62 1.10
C LEU A 96 13.04 14.87 2.38
N THR A 97 11.73 14.61 2.53
CA THR A 97 11.18 13.94 3.71
C THR A 97 11.53 12.46 3.74
N ILE A 98 11.54 11.80 2.58
CA ILE A 98 12.02 10.43 2.39
C ILE A 98 13.25 10.52 1.49
N ARG A 99 14.39 10.03 1.96
CA ARG A 99 15.67 10.09 1.27
C ARG A 99 15.97 8.80 0.53
N GLU A 100 16.84 8.89 -0.47
CA GLU A 100 17.24 7.72 -1.28
C GLU A 100 17.95 6.63 -0.46
N ASP A 101 18.56 7.01 0.67
CA ASP A 101 19.24 6.09 1.59
C ASP A 101 18.35 5.60 2.75
N ASP A 102 17.08 6.02 2.81
CA ASP A 102 16.12 5.48 3.77
C ASP A 102 15.64 4.09 3.33
N ASP A 103 15.87 3.08 4.16
CA ASP A 103 15.43 1.70 3.88
C ASP A 103 13.92 1.52 4.13
N ALA A 104 13.38 2.26 5.10
CA ALA A 104 11.95 2.39 5.31
C ALA A 104 11.57 3.67 6.06
N PHE A 105 10.36 4.17 5.79
CA PHE A 105 9.77 5.34 6.41
C PHE A 105 8.35 5.04 6.86
N PHE A 106 8.06 5.29 8.13
CA PHE A 106 6.72 5.13 8.70
C PHE A 106 6.36 6.36 9.53
N THR A 107 5.08 6.73 9.51
CA THR A 107 4.56 7.71 10.47
C THR A 107 3.97 7.01 11.68
N ILE A 108 3.83 7.75 12.77
CA ILE A 108 3.08 7.28 13.94
C ILE A 108 1.66 7.83 13.83
N ASP A 109 0.68 6.95 13.91
CA ASP A 109 -0.71 7.33 14.01
C ASP A 109 -0.92 8.08 15.34
N GLY A 110 -1.34 9.34 15.24
CA GLY A 110 -1.51 10.20 16.42
C GLY A 110 -2.66 9.79 17.34
N LEU A 111 -3.61 8.98 16.87
CA LEU A 111 -4.74 8.49 17.66
C LEU A 111 -4.40 7.20 18.40
N THR A 112 -3.72 6.28 17.75
CA THR A 112 -3.42 4.95 18.33
C THR A 112 -2.02 4.85 18.94
N GLY A 113 -1.10 5.73 18.55
CA GLY A 113 0.32 5.63 18.89
C GLY A 113 1.04 4.47 18.19
N THR A 114 0.40 3.82 17.21
CA THR A 114 0.99 2.70 16.46
C THR A 114 1.62 3.19 15.16
N ILE A 115 2.42 2.33 14.53
CA ILE A 115 2.91 2.55 13.17
C ILE A 115 1.71 2.71 12.22
N SER A 116 1.73 3.76 11.40
CA SER A 116 0.68 4.03 10.41
C SER A 116 0.69 2.99 9.30
N GLN A 117 -0.49 2.51 8.92
CA GLN A 117 -0.67 1.62 7.77
C GLN A 117 -1.23 2.36 6.55
N TYR A 118 -1.84 3.54 6.76
CA TYR A 118 -2.43 4.38 5.71
C TYR A 118 -1.37 5.11 4.86
N PHE A 119 -0.12 5.18 5.34
CA PHE A 119 1.00 5.80 4.64
C PHE A 119 2.31 5.20 5.14
N PHE A 120 3.17 4.78 4.21
CA PHE A 120 4.53 4.34 4.49
C PHE A 120 5.35 4.25 3.20
N ALA A 121 6.66 4.14 3.36
CA ALA A 121 7.58 3.80 2.29
C ALA A 121 8.56 2.73 2.74
N ALA A 122 9.00 1.88 1.81
CA ALA A 122 10.05 0.92 2.08
C ALA A 122 10.80 0.56 0.79
N SER A 123 12.04 0.09 0.96
CA SER A 123 12.78 -0.58 -0.08
C SER A 123 12.08 -1.90 -0.49
N PRO A 124 12.28 -2.36 -1.73
CA PRO A 124 11.76 -3.66 -2.14
C PRO A 124 12.32 -4.76 -1.25
N ARG A 125 11.47 -5.73 -0.93
CA ARG A 125 11.77 -6.88 -0.08
C ARG A 125 12.09 -6.56 1.38
N HIS A 126 11.76 -5.37 1.88
CA HIS A 126 12.03 -4.99 3.26
C HIS A 126 11.38 -5.95 4.29
N PRO A 127 12.11 -6.45 5.32
CA PRO A 127 11.61 -7.46 6.26
C PRO A 127 10.36 -7.06 7.04
N ILE A 128 10.17 -5.77 7.33
CA ILE A 128 8.97 -5.30 8.05
C ILE A 128 7.68 -5.60 7.29
N LEU A 129 7.69 -5.47 5.96
CA LEU A 129 6.51 -5.73 5.13
C LEU A 129 6.28 -7.23 4.97
N TYR A 130 7.36 -8.01 4.85
CA TYR A 130 7.28 -9.47 4.87
C TYR A 130 6.58 -9.98 6.14
N ASN A 131 7.04 -9.51 7.31
CA ASN A 131 6.46 -9.88 8.59
C ASN A 131 5.03 -9.36 8.77
N ALA A 132 4.72 -8.17 8.25
CA ALA A 132 3.35 -7.63 8.29
C ALA A 132 2.37 -8.49 7.47
N VAL A 133 2.77 -8.95 6.28
CA VAL A 133 1.96 -9.86 5.46
C VAL A 133 1.73 -11.17 6.20
N HIS A 134 2.77 -11.83 6.70
CA HIS A 134 2.64 -13.07 7.48
C HIS A 134 1.72 -12.90 8.68
N TYR A 135 1.92 -11.85 9.47
CA TYR A 135 1.07 -11.57 10.62
C TYR A 135 -0.40 -11.37 10.22
N ALA A 136 -0.67 -10.68 9.12
CA ALA A 136 -2.03 -10.43 8.65
C ALA A 136 -2.74 -11.69 8.12
N ILE A 137 -2.01 -12.58 7.44
CA ILE A 137 -2.62 -13.76 6.78
C ILE A 137 -2.59 -15.03 7.64
N ASP A 138 -1.71 -15.12 8.65
CA ASP A 138 -1.56 -16.29 9.52
C ASP A 138 -2.43 -16.22 10.79
N THR A 139 -3.02 -15.06 11.07
CA THR A 139 -3.89 -14.86 12.24
C THR A 139 -5.36 -15.22 11.97
N VAL A 140 -5.65 -15.85 10.83
CA VAL A 140 -7.00 -16.33 10.43
C VAL A 140 -7.25 -17.76 10.90
#